data_AF-A0A928UWG2-F1
#
_entry.id   AF-A0A928UWG2-F1
#
_cell.length_a   1.000
_cell.length_b   1.000
_cell.length_c   1.000
_cell.angle_alpha   90.00
_cell.angle_beta   90.00
_cell.angle_gamma   90.00
#
_symmetry.space_group_name_H-M   'P 1'
#
loop_
_entity.id
_entity.type
_entity.pdbx_description
1 polymer ?
#
loop_
_entity_poly.entity_id
_entity_poly.type
_entity_poly.pdbx_seq_one_letter_code
_entity_poly.pdbx_strand_id
1 'polypeptide(L)'
;MRSVFDHELRNMLTDAAKLGATQALADTGAIKPYMNKSEAYRLYGRAKVDDWIKDGLITPRGEIGKSWQIERVEIQALASSKTVAEYINTQYFKDKGVKINLDK
;
A
#
# COMPACT_ATOMS: atom_id res chain seq x y z
N MET A 1 -5.06 25.93 12.78
CA MET A 1 -4.96 25.21 11.49
C MET A 1 -3.99 24.05 11.69
N ARG A 2 -4.47 22.81 11.81
CA ARG A 2 -3.57 21.64 11.81
C ARG A 2 -2.96 21.60 10.41
N SER A 3 -1.64 21.77 10.33
CA SER A 3 -0.95 21.78 9.04
C SER A 3 -1.18 20.43 8.37
N VAL A 4 -1.89 20.42 7.24
CA VAL A 4 -2.12 19.24 6.39
C VAL A 4 -0.79 18.53 6.06
N PHE A 5 0.32 19.29 6.07
CA PHE A 5 1.66 18.77 5.93
C PHE A 5 2.06 17.72 6.97
N ASP A 6 1.55 17.78 8.20
CA ASP A 6 1.96 16.84 9.24
C ASP A 6 1.28 15.48 9.09
N HIS A 7 0.01 15.44 8.73
CA HIS A 7 -0.75 14.18 8.76
C HIS A 7 -0.45 13.27 7.57
N GLU A 8 -0.56 13.78 6.35
CA GLU A 8 -0.34 13.00 5.12
C GLU A 8 1.13 12.59 4.98
N LEU A 9 2.06 13.52 5.26
CA LEU A 9 3.49 13.21 5.25
C LEU A 9 3.86 12.17 6.32
N ARG A 10 3.33 12.30 7.54
CA ARG A 10 3.55 11.31 8.59
C ARG A 10 3.04 9.94 8.17
N ASN A 11 1.87 9.86 7.55
CA ASN A 11 1.33 8.59 7.06
C ASN A 11 2.21 8.02 5.95
N MET A 12 2.63 8.85 4.98
CA MET A 12 3.54 8.44 3.91
C MET A 12 4.87 7.90 4.47
N LEU A 13 5.49 8.60 5.41
CA LEU A 13 6.73 8.17 6.06
C LEU A 13 6.54 6.90 6.90
N THR A 14 5.42 6.80 7.61
CA THR A 14 5.08 5.61 8.39
C THR A 14 4.92 4.40 7.49
N ASP A 15 4.27 4.55 6.34
CA ASP A 15 4.04 3.47 5.39
C ASP A 15 5.35 3.06 4.69
N ALA A 16 6.20 4.02 4.33
CA ALA A 16 7.55 3.73 3.82
C ALA A 16 8.40 2.97 4.85
N ALA A 17 8.37 3.38 6.13
CA ALA A 17 9.09 2.70 7.20
C ALA A 17 8.56 1.27 7.43
N LYS A 18 7.24 1.08 7.39
CA LYS A 18 6.62 -0.26 7.48
C LYS A 18 7.01 -1.13 6.29
N LEU A 19 7.07 -0.58 5.08
CA LEU A 19 7.46 -1.31 3.87
C LEU A 19 8.92 -1.78 3.99
N GLY A 20 9.83 -0.88 4.38
CA GLY A 20 11.23 -1.21 4.62
C GLY A 20 11.42 -2.24 5.73
N ALA A 21 10.65 -2.15 6.82
CA ALA A 21 10.66 -3.15 7.89
C ALA A 21 10.18 -4.52 7.39
N THR A 22 9.09 -4.57 6.62
CA THR A 22 8.61 -5.83 6.00
C THR A 22 9.67 -6.46 5.12
N GLN A 23 10.33 -5.67 4.26
CA GLN A 23 11.41 -6.16 3.40
C GLN A 23 12.56 -6.75 4.22
N ALA A 24 13.07 -6.01 5.22
CA ALA A 24 14.16 -6.50 6.07
C ALA A 24 13.79 -7.78 6.84
N LEU A 25 12.55 -7.88 7.34
CA LEU A 25 12.07 -9.09 8.02
C LEU A 25 11.92 -10.27 7.06
N ALA A 26 11.53 -10.02 5.81
CA ALA A 26 11.43 -11.05 4.78
C ALA A 26 12.82 -11.56 4.37
N ASP A 27 13.78 -10.65 4.15
CA ASP A 27 15.16 -10.97 3.74
C ASP A 27 15.91 -11.76 4.81
N THR A 28 15.66 -11.44 6.09
CA THR A 28 16.23 -12.18 7.23
C THR A 28 15.50 -13.50 7.53
N GLY A 29 14.41 -13.80 6.82
CA GLY A 29 13.58 -14.98 7.05
C GLY A 29 12.75 -14.95 8.33
N ALA A 30 12.69 -13.82 9.03
CA ALA A 30 11.88 -13.63 10.23
C ALA A 30 10.37 -13.70 9.92
N ILE A 31 9.98 -13.34 8.69
CA ILE A 31 8.65 -13.58 8.15
C ILE A 31 8.76 -14.25 6.78
N LYS A 32 7.68 -14.94 6.36
CA LYS A 32 7.60 -15.46 5.00
C LYS A 32 7.53 -14.30 4.01
N PRO A 33 8.30 -14.30 2.90
CA PRO A 33 8.23 -13.23 1.88
C PRO A 33 6.90 -13.22 1.11
N TYR A 34 6.08 -14.25 1.27
CA TYR A 34 4.80 -14.38 0.58
C TYR A 34 3.60 -14.40 1.53
N MET A 35 2.46 -13.96 1.02
CA MET A 35 1.12 -14.13 1.60
C MET A 35 0.30 -15.12 0.80
N ASN A 36 -0.50 -15.90 1.53
CA ASN A 36 -1.58 -16.65 0.93
C ASN A 36 -2.82 -15.76 0.71
N LYS A 37 -3.79 -16.30 -0.03
CA LYS A 37 -5.05 -15.63 -0.38
C LYS A 37 -5.80 -15.09 0.84
N SER A 38 -5.96 -15.90 1.87
CA SER A 38 -6.70 -15.53 3.08
C SER A 38 -6.02 -14.40 3.85
N GLU A 39 -4.68 -14.43 3.93
CA GLU A 39 -3.90 -13.35 4.53
C GLU A 39 -4.05 -12.04 3.76
N ALA A 40 -3.91 -12.06 2.44
CA ALA A 40 -4.05 -10.88 1.60
C ALA A 40 -5.47 -10.29 1.72
N TYR A 41 -6.50 -11.11 1.65
CA TYR A 41 -7.89 -10.66 1.79
C TYR A 41 -8.19 -10.07 3.17
N ARG A 42 -7.64 -10.65 4.24
CA ARG A 42 -7.83 -10.14 5.59
C ARG A 42 -7.16 -8.77 5.79
N LEU A 43 -5.99 -8.55 5.17
CA LEU A 43 -5.23 -7.31 5.36
C LEU A 43 -5.69 -6.17 4.44
N TYR A 44 -6.00 -6.47 3.17
CA TYR A 44 -6.25 -5.43 2.16
C TYR A 44 -7.70 -5.41 1.65
N GLY A 45 -8.50 -6.42 1.99
CA GLY A 45 -9.88 -6.57 1.55
C GLY A 45 -9.99 -7.31 0.21
N ARG A 46 -10.98 -8.20 0.10
CA ARG A 46 -11.16 -9.08 -1.07
C ARG A 46 -11.28 -8.32 -2.39
N ALA A 47 -12.17 -7.33 -2.46
CA ALA A 47 -12.44 -6.59 -3.69
C ALA A 47 -11.16 -5.95 -4.26
N LYS A 48 -10.39 -5.25 -3.42
CA LYS A 48 -9.13 -4.62 -3.84
C LYS A 48 -8.11 -5.63 -4.34
N VAL A 49 -7.93 -6.73 -3.61
CA VAL A 49 -6.97 -7.76 -4.00
C VAL A 49 -7.37 -8.41 -5.33
N ASP A 50 -8.66 -8.71 -5.50
CA ASP A 50 -9.17 -9.29 -6.75
C ASP A 50 -9.02 -8.31 -7.93
N ASP A 51 -9.30 -7.02 -7.73
CA ASP A 51 -9.09 -5.98 -8.73
C ASP A 51 -7.61 -5.83 -9.10
N TRP A 52 -6.70 -5.79 -8.13
CA TRP A 52 -5.26 -5.71 -8.38
C TRP A 52 -4.71 -6.90 -9.16
N ILE A 53 -5.22 -8.11 -8.89
CA ILE A 53 -4.87 -9.31 -9.67
C ILE A 53 -5.42 -9.22 -11.08
N LYS A 54 -6.69 -8.83 -11.22
CA LYS A 54 -7.37 -8.69 -12.52
C LYS A 54 -6.68 -7.66 -13.40
N ASP A 55 -6.22 -6.56 -12.82
CA ASP A 55 -5.53 -5.46 -13.49
C ASP A 55 -4.03 -5.76 -13.72
N GLY A 56 -3.53 -6.91 -13.24
CA GLY A 56 -2.14 -7.34 -13.42
C GLY A 56 -1.13 -6.57 -12.56
N LEU A 57 -1.59 -5.87 -11.52
CA LEU A 57 -0.74 -5.08 -10.61
C LEU A 57 -0.02 -5.94 -9.58
N ILE A 58 -0.56 -7.12 -9.27
CA ILE A 58 0.11 -8.16 -8.49
C ILE A 58 -0.10 -9.51 -9.17
N THR A 59 0.91 -10.37 -9.13
CA THR A 59 0.83 -11.71 -9.73
C THR A 59 0.96 -12.78 -8.65
N PRO A 60 -0.13 -13.46 -8.25
CA PRO A 60 -0.04 -14.60 -7.35
C PRO A 60 0.81 -15.69 -8.02
N ARG A 61 1.91 -16.09 -7.39
CA ARG A 61 2.67 -17.27 -7.84
C ARG A 61 1.97 -18.53 -7.32
N GLY A 62 1.91 -19.56 -8.17
CA GLY A 62 1.06 -20.73 -7.99
C GLY A 62 -0.24 -20.64 -8.80
N GLU A 63 -1.00 -21.73 -8.86
CA GLU A 63 -2.26 -21.73 -9.61
C GLU A 63 -3.34 -20.87 -8.95
N ILE A 64 -4.14 -20.19 -9.76
CA ILE A 64 -5.32 -19.44 -9.32
C ILE A 64 -6.26 -20.40 -8.55
N GLY A 65 -6.57 -20.09 -7.30
CA GLY A 65 -7.39 -20.93 -6.43
C GLY A 65 -6.64 -21.98 -5.58
N LYS A 66 -5.34 -22.19 -5.79
CA LYS A 66 -4.49 -23.07 -4.95
C LYS A 66 -3.58 -22.23 -4.02
N SER A 67 -2.43 -22.77 -3.60
CA SER A 67 -1.40 -22.13 -2.76
C SER A 67 -0.89 -20.81 -3.36
N TRP A 68 -1.66 -19.73 -3.20
CA TRP A 68 -1.24 -18.39 -3.61
C TRP A 68 0.01 -17.98 -2.85
N GLN A 69 0.98 -17.46 -3.60
CA GLN A 69 2.17 -16.82 -3.09
C GLN A 69 2.21 -15.41 -3.68
N ILE A 70 1.58 -14.47 -3.00
CA ILE A 70 1.63 -13.04 -3.32
C ILE A 70 2.82 -12.46 -2.58
N GLU A 71 3.70 -11.74 -3.27
CA GLU A 71 4.87 -11.13 -2.62
C GLU A 71 4.40 -10.01 -1.65
N ARG A 72 4.90 -10.05 -0.41
CA ARG A 72 4.41 -9.17 0.67
C ARG A 72 4.73 -7.71 0.41
N VAL A 73 5.94 -7.43 -0.07
CA VAL A 73 6.41 -6.08 -0.28
C VAL A 73 5.69 -5.44 -1.46
N GLU A 74 5.40 -6.18 -2.53
CA GLU A 74 4.69 -5.75 -3.73
C GLU A 74 3.28 -5.27 -3.40
N ILE A 75 2.47 -6.11 -2.76
CA ILE A 75 1.09 -5.74 -2.38
C ILE A 75 1.06 -4.64 -1.31
N GLN A 76 2.03 -4.61 -0.39
CA GLN A 76 2.15 -3.53 0.58
C GLN A 76 2.52 -2.20 -0.09
N ALA A 77 3.48 -2.21 -1.03
CA ALA A 77 3.88 -1.05 -1.80
C ALA A 77 2.70 -0.50 -2.63
N LEU A 78 1.93 -1.39 -3.26
CA LEU A 78 0.73 -1.03 -4.00
C LEU A 78 -0.30 -0.35 -3.09
N ALA A 79 -0.53 -0.90 -1.89
CA ALA A 79 -1.43 -0.30 -0.92
C ALA A 79 -0.96 1.09 -0.45
N SER A 80 0.34 1.26 -0.21
CA SER A 80 0.95 2.52 0.25
C SER A 80 1.06 3.59 -0.85
N SER A 81 1.09 3.18 -2.13
CA SER A 81 1.17 4.12 -3.27
C SER A 81 0.02 5.13 -3.29
N LYS A 82 -1.16 4.73 -2.80
CA LYS A 82 -2.32 5.61 -2.68
C LYS A 82 -2.03 6.80 -1.77
N THR A 83 -1.42 6.58 -0.61
CA THR A 83 -1.08 7.63 0.36
C THR A 83 -0.01 8.59 -0.18
N VAL A 84 0.96 8.05 -0.93
CA VAL A 84 1.96 8.87 -1.64
C VAL A 84 1.29 9.76 -2.68
N ALA A 85 0.40 9.20 -3.52
CA ALA A 85 -0.31 9.95 -4.55
C ALA A 85 -1.23 11.02 -3.97
N GLU A 86 -1.93 10.71 -2.87
CA GLU A 86 -2.76 11.67 -2.12
C GLU A 86 -1.92 12.87 -1.65
N TYR A 87 -0.77 12.62 -1.02
CA TYR A 87 0.13 13.68 -0.57
C TYR A 87 0.62 14.55 -1.73
N ILE A 88 1.08 13.95 -2.84
CA ILE A 88 1.57 14.68 -4.03
C ILE A 88 0.46 15.56 -4.61
N ASN A 89 -0.75 15.04 -4.77
CA ASN A 89 -1.89 15.80 -5.27
C ASN A 89 -2.20 16.99 -4.35
N THR A 90 -2.21 16.75 -3.03
CA THR A 90 -2.41 17.82 -2.05
C THR A 90 -1.37 18.93 -2.19
N GLN A 91 -0.09 18.60 -2.41
CA GLN A 91 0.95 19.61 -2.63
C GLN A 91 0.73 20.37 -3.94
N TYR A 92 0.47 19.66 -5.04
CA TYR A 92 0.24 20.27 -6.35
C TYR A 92 -0.91 21.28 -6.35
N PHE A 93 -2.04 20.98 -5.70
CA PHE A 93 -3.18 21.88 -5.62
C PHE A 93 -2.93 23.08 -4.68
N LYS A 94 -2.19 22.87 -3.58
CA LYS A 94 -1.76 23.98 -2.71
C LYS A 94 -0.89 24.98 -3.45
N ASP A 95 0.08 24.51 -4.24
CA ASP A 95 0.96 25.37 -5.03
C ASP A 95 0.18 26.21 -6.06
N LYS A 96 -0.98 25.72 -6.51
CA LYS A 96 -1.90 26.43 -7.39
C LYS A 96 -2.90 27.34 -6.67
N GLY A 97 -2.80 27.48 -5.35
CA GLY A 97 -3.70 28.31 -4.54
C GLY A 97 -5.12 27.76 -4.41
N VAL A 98 -5.36 26.48 -4.73
CA VAL A 98 -6.67 25.83 -4.62
C VAL A 98 -6.92 25.45 -3.16
N LYS A 99 -8.07 25.86 -2.60
CA LYS A 99 -8.49 25.43 -1.26
C LYS A 99 -9.03 23.99 -1.33
N ILE A 100 -8.25 23.04 -0.84
CA ILE A 100 -8.65 21.63 -0.77
C ILE A 100 -9.46 21.43 0.51
N ASN A 101 -10.71 20.98 0.37
CA ASN A 101 -11.56 20.64 1.51
C ASN A 101 -11.35 19.15 1.83
N LEU A 102 -10.63 18.86 2.91
CA LEU A 102 -10.23 17.50 3.29
C LEU A 102 -11.21 16.85 4.29
N ASP A 103 -12.32 17.52 4.57
CA ASP A 103 -13.36 17.03 5.48
C ASP A 103 -14.35 16.13 4.72
N LYS A 104 -13.93 14.89 4.40
CA LYS A 104 -14.83 13.77 4.10
C LYS A 104 -14.26 12.45 4.57
#